data_AF-A0A939JG63-F1
#
_entry.id   AF-A0A939JG63-F1
#
_cell.length_a   1.000
_cell.length_b   1.000
_cell.length_c   1.000
_cell.angle_alpha   90.00
_cell.angle_beta   90.00
_cell.angle_gamma   90.00
#
_symmetry.space_group_name_H-M   'P 1'
#
loop_
_entity.id
_entity.type
_entity.pdbx_description
1 polymer ?
#
loop_
_entity_poly.entity_id
_entity_poly.type
_entity_poly.pdbx_seq_one_letter_code
_entity_poly.pdbx_strand_id
1 'polypeptide(L)'
;GWRHRDWYLDPAHVPELFDAYGNIGPTIWWNGRIVGGWGQRPDGEIATELFTTKGLDREAGKAVTAEAARLAAFFGDIRIRPSFRTPLERRLAA
;
A
#
# COMPACT_ATOMS: atom_id res chain seq x y z
N GLY A 1 15.77 1.94 12.38
CA GLY A 1 15.18 3.15 12.99
C GLY A 1 14.59 4.03 11.91
N TRP A 2 13.41 4.60 12.13
CA TRP A 2 12.57 5.33 11.16
C TRP A 2 13.18 6.64 10.58
N ARG A 3 14.30 7.12 11.13
CA ARG A 3 14.85 8.47 10.90
C ARG A 3 15.48 8.78 9.52
N HIS A 4 15.62 7.82 8.61
CA HIS A 4 16.33 8.03 7.31
C HIS A 4 15.66 7.34 6.12
N ARG A 5 14.33 7.34 6.01
CA ARG A 5 13.61 6.66 4.93
C ARG A 5 13.19 7.55 3.76
N ASP A 6 13.58 8.82 3.75
CA ASP A 6 13.19 9.81 2.73
C ASP A 6 13.61 9.40 1.30
N TRP A 7 14.65 8.56 1.22
CA TRP A 7 15.04 7.90 -0.02
C TRP A 7 13.95 6.97 -0.58
N TYR A 8 13.22 6.27 0.29
CA TYR A 8 12.21 5.29 -0.08
C TYR A 8 10.79 5.88 -0.15
N LEU A 9 10.44 6.84 0.70
CA LEU A 9 9.10 7.44 0.70
C LEU A 9 9.16 8.93 0.95
N ASP A 10 8.19 9.66 0.42
CA ASP A 10 7.98 11.06 0.79
C ASP A 10 7.61 11.14 2.28
N PRO A 11 8.29 11.97 3.10
CA PRO A 11 7.95 12.19 4.50
C PRO A 11 6.48 12.57 4.72
N ALA A 12 5.83 13.23 3.75
CA ALA A 12 4.42 13.58 3.80
C ALA A 12 3.48 12.36 3.84
N HIS A 13 3.93 11.17 3.41
CA HIS A 13 3.14 9.94 3.40
C HIS A 13 3.33 9.09 4.65
N VAL A 14 4.27 9.45 5.54
CA VAL A 14 4.47 8.71 6.79
C VAL A 14 3.17 8.59 7.62
N PRO A 15 2.40 9.66 7.84
CA PRO A 15 1.21 9.59 8.70
C PRO A 15 0.17 8.57 8.21
N GLU A 16 0.13 8.29 6.91
CA GLU A 16 -0.80 7.32 6.30
C GLU A 16 -0.27 5.87 6.38
N LEU A 17 1.05 5.71 6.26
CA LEU A 17 1.71 4.41 6.08
C LEU A 17 2.22 3.76 7.36
N PHE A 18 2.26 4.49 8.47
CA PHE A 18 2.80 4.01 9.73
C PHE A 18 1.77 4.07 10.85
N ASP A 19 1.84 3.11 11.77
CA ASP A 19 1.09 3.17 13.02
C ASP A 19 1.82 4.04 14.07
N ALA A 20 1.18 4.23 15.23
CA ALA A 20 1.72 5.04 16.32
C ALA A 20 3.05 4.51 16.90
N TYR A 21 3.41 3.25 16.64
CA TYR A 21 4.62 2.60 17.10
C TYR A 21 5.71 2.54 16.01
N GLY A 22 5.43 3.06 14.81
CA GLY A 22 6.36 3.09 13.68
C GLY A 22 6.40 1.81 12.86
N ASN A 23 5.41 0.92 13.01
CA ASN A 23 5.22 -0.23 12.11
C ASN A 23 4.58 0.23 10.80
N ILE A 24 5.00 -0.38 9.69
CA ILE A 24 4.49 -0.04 8.36
C ILE A 24 3.37 -0.98 7.94
N GLY A 25 2.36 -0.43 7.26
CA GLY A 25 1.28 -1.20 6.64
C GLY A 25 1.67 -1.78 5.28
N PRO A 26 0.72 -2.44 4.58
CA PRO A 26 0.94 -2.93 3.22
C PRO A 26 1.21 -1.77 2.25
N THR A 27 2.32 -1.86 1.53
CA THR A 27 2.83 -0.79 0.66
C THR A 27 2.92 -1.21 -0.79
N ILE A 28 2.80 -0.23 -1.69
CA ILE A 28 3.03 -0.40 -3.13
C ILE A 28 4.39 0.22 -3.47
N TRP A 29 5.21 -0.54 -4.18
CA TRP A 29 6.57 -0.16 -4.55
C TRP A 29 6.71 -0.02 -6.06
N TRP A 30 7.42 1.02 -6.49
CA TRP A 30 7.76 1.27 -7.88
C TRP A 30 9.15 1.89 -7.97
N ASN A 31 10.04 1.30 -8.78
CA ASN A 31 11.42 1.78 -8.98
C ASN A 31 12.17 2.07 -7.67
N GLY A 32 12.01 1.20 -6.66
CA GLY A 32 12.68 1.33 -5.37
C GLY A 32 12.07 2.36 -4.41
N ARG A 33 10.92 2.96 -4.74
CA ARG A 33 10.18 3.91 -3.91
C ARG A 33 8.81 3.38 -3.53
N ILE A 34 8.36 3.70 -2.32
CA ILE A 34 6.98 3.54 -1.89
C ILE A 34 6.16 4.65 -2.54
N VAL A 35 5.14 4.24 -3.28
CA VAL A 35 4.29 5.14 -4.08
C VAL A 35 2.83 5.09 -3.67
N GLY A 36 2.49 4.22 -2.71
CA GLY A 36 1.13 4.00 -2.25
C GLY A 36 1.04 2.88 -1.24
N GLY A 37 -0.19 2.43 -1.01
CA GLY A 37 -0.46 1.25 -0.18
C GLY A 37 -1.73 0.54 -0.63
N TRP A 38 -2.00 -0.58 0.03
CA TRP A 38 -3.12 -1.44 -0.31
C TRP A 38 -3.79 -2.01 0.94
N GLY A 39 -5.03 -2.45 0.78
CA GLY A 39 -5.81 -3.14 1.80
C GLY A 39 -6.70 -4.18 1.15
N GLN A 40 -7.12 -5.18 1.93
CA GLN A 40 -8.08 -6.18 1.46
C GLN A 40 -9.45 -5.90 2.08
N ARG A 41 -10.46 -5.73 1.24
CA ARG A 41 -11.85 -5.55 1.65
C ARG A 41 -12.47 -6.87 2.15
N PRO A 42 -13.59 -6.82 2.90
CA PRO A 42 -14.26 -8.04 3.37
C PRO A 42 -14.68 -9.00 2.25
N ASP A 43 -15.03 -8.49 1.08
CA ASP A 43 -15.40 -9.28 -0.10
C ASP A 43 -14.20 -9.96 -0.80
N GLY A 44 -12.97 -9.58 -0.44
CA GLY A 44 -11.73 -10.12 -0.99
C GLY A 44 -11.05 -9.22 -2.03
N GLU A 45 -11.66 -8.08 -2.39
CA GLU A 45 -11.04 -7.10 -3.29
C GLU A 45 -9.74 -6.55 -2.69
N ILE A 46 -8.71 -6.44 -3.52
CA ILE A 46 -7.47 -5.73 -3.19
C ILE A 46 -7.61 -4.26 -3.61
N ALA A 47 -7.99 -3.41 -2.66
CA ALA A 47 -8.08 -1.98 -2.85
C ALA A 47 -6.67 -1.35 -2.79
N THR A 48 -6.38 -0.43 -3.71
CA THR A 48 -5.07 0.23 -3.83
C THR A 48 -5.22 1.75 -3.90
N GLU A 49 -4.25 2.46 -3.38
CA GLU A 49 -4.15 3.92 -3.50
C GLU A 49 -2.71 4.34 -3.73
N LEU A 50 -2.51 5.24 -4.68
CA LEU A 50 -1.23 5.86 -5.02
C LEU A 50 -1.23 7.31 -4.53
N PHE A 51 -0.18 7.72 -3.83
CA PHE A 51 -0.16 9.05 -3.17
C PHE A 51 0.29 10.20 -4.07
N THR A 52 1.18 9.95 -5.03
CA THR A 52 1.63 10.99 -5.96
C THR A 52 1.95 10.39 -7.33
N THR A 53 1.51 11.09 -8.38
CA THR A 53 1.81 10.74 -9.76
C THR A 53 3.14 11.33 -10.25
N LYS A 54 3.85 12.13 -9.44
CA LYS A 54 5.18 12.64 -9.82
C LYS A 54 6.15 11.46 -9.98
N GLY A 55 6.47 11.14 -11.23
CA GLY A 55 7.33 10.02 -11.59
C GLY A 55 6.63 8.68 -11.74
N LEU A 56 5.29 8.62 -11.57
CA LEU A 56 4.50 7.45 -11.97
C LEU A 56 3.97 7.69 -13.38
N ASP A 57 4.44 6.87 -14.32
CA ASP A 57 3.86 6.83 -15.64
C ASP A 57 2.54 6.03 -15.63
N ARG A 58 1.85 6.03 -16.78
CA ARG A 58 0.62 5.24 -16.97
C ARG A 58 0.87 3.74 -16.77
N GLU A 59 2.10 3.27 -17.00
CA GLU A 59 2.46 1.86 -16.87
C GLU A 59 2.49 1.42 -15.41
N ALA A 60 2.94 2.28 -14.48
CA ALA A 60 2.86 2.00 -13.06
C ALA A 60 1.41 1.75 -12.59
N GLY A 61 0.46 2.57 -13.03
CA GLY A 61 -0.96 2.38 -12.71
C GLY A 61 -1.49 1.02 -13.22
N LYS A 62 -1.18 0.67 -14.47
CA LYS A 62 -1.56 -0.64 -15.04
C LYS A 62 -0.92 -1.81 -14.29
N ALA A 63 0.37 -1.70 -13.97
CA ALA A 63 1.10 -2.73 -13.24
C ALA A 63 0.50 -2.95 -11.84
N VAL A 64 0.14 -1.87 -11.14
CA VAL A 64 -0.53 -1.94 -9.84
C VAL A 64 -1.90 -2.61 -9.94
N THR A 65 -2.72 -2.25 -10.94
CA THR A 65 -4.02 -2.91 -11.16
C THR A 65 -3.86 -4.41 -11.47
N ALA A 66 -2.90 -4.77 -12.33
CA ALA A 66 -2.64 -6.16 -12.68
C ALA A 66 -2.17 -6.98 -11.46
N GLU A 67 -1.29 -6.40 -10.64
CA GLU A 67 -0.78 -7.04 -9.44
C GLU A 67 -1.87 -7.17 -8.35
N ALA A 68 -2.73 -6.16 -8.18
CA ALA A 68 -3.87 -6.24 -7.27
C ALA A 68 -4.82 -7.39 -7.65
N ALA A 69 -5.12 -7.55 -8.95
CA ALA A 69 -5.92 -8.66 -9.45
C ALA A 69 -5.23 -10.02 -9.22
N ARG A 70 -3.91 -10.10 -9.44
CA ARG A 70 -3.12 -11.31 -9.19
C ARG A 70 -3.12 -11.69 -7.71
N LEU A 71 -2.97 -10.72 -6.81
CA LEU A 71 -3.02 -10.93 -5.36
C LEU A 71 -4.40 -11.36 -4.89
N ALA A 72 -5.47 -10.77 -5.42
CA ALA A 72 -6.84 -11.18 -5.12
C ALA A 72 -7.07 -12.65 -5.51
N ALA A 73 -6.64 -13.06 -6.71
CA ALA A 73 -6.72 -14.43 -7.17
C ALA A 73 -5.85 -15.39 -6.33
N PHE A 74 -4.67 -14.94 -5.91
CA PHE A 74 -3.76 -15.72 -5.07
C PHE A 74 -4.34 -15.99 -3.67
N PHE A 75 -4.99 -15.00 -3.06
CA PHE A 75 -5.61 -15.17 -1.74
C PHE A 75 -6.91 -15.97 -1.81
N GLY A 76 -7.67 -15.89 -2.90
CA GLY A 76 -8.95 -16.59 -3.04
C GLY A 76 -9.90 -16.21 -1.89
N ASP A 77 -10.32 -17.20 -1.10
CA ASP A 77 -11.24 -17.00 0.04
C ASP A 77 -10.53 -16.53 1.33
N ILE A 78 -9.19 -16.44 1.32
CA ILE A 78 -8.43 -15.96 2.48
C ILE A 78 -8.63 -14.45 2.65
N ARG A 79 -8.85 -14.02 3.90
CA ARG A 79 -8.96 -12.61 4.30
C ARG A 79 -7.85 -12.25 5.27
N ILE A 80 -6.82 -11.60 4.75
CA ILE A 80 -5.66 -11.16 5.53
C ILE A 80 -6.04 -9.93 6.34
N ARG A 81 -5.85 -9.99 7.66
CA ARG A 81 -5.84 -8.81 8.52
C ARG A 81 -4.43 -8.53 9.00
N PRO A 82 -3.81 -7.42 8.58
CA PRO A 82 -2.51 -7.00 9.09
C PRO A 82 -2.54 -6.85 10.62
N SER A 83 -1.51 -7.35 11.31
CA SER A 83 -1.36 -7.17 12.76
C SER A 83 -1.11 -5.70 13.13
N PHE A 84 -0.53 -4.92 12.21
CA PHE A 84 -0.27 -3.49 12.35
C PHE A 84 -1.11 -2.73 11.33
N ARG A 85 -2.26 -2.26 11.78
CA ARG A 85 -3.28 -1.58 10.95
C ARG A 85 -2.99 -0.09 10.89
N THR A 86 -2.54 0.41 9.73
CA THR A 86 -2.21 1.83 9.52
C THR A 86 -3.41 2.64 9.00
N PRO A 87 -3.38 3.98 9.07
CA PRO A 87 -4.53 4.79 8.62
C PRO A 87 -4.97 4.51 7.18
N LEU A 88 -4.03 4.44 6.22
CA LEU A 88 -4.35 4.10 4.84
C LEU A 88 -4.97 2.71 4.72
N GLU A 89 -4.34 1.70 5.32
CA GLU A 89 -4.81 0.31 5.21
C GLU A 89 -6.22 0.17 5.77
N ARG A 90 -6.54 0.82 6.90
CA ARG A 90 -7.88 0.76 7.50
C ARG A 90 -8.93 1.36 6.58
N ARG A 91 -8.59 2.46 5.90
CA ARG A 91 -9.47 3.15 4.96
C ARG A 91 -9.71 2.34 3.69
N LEU A 92 -8.69 1.63 3.19
CA LEU A 92 -8.80 0.78 2.00
C LEU A 92 -9.49 -0.56 2.28
N ALA A 93 -9.31 -1.12 3.47
CA ALA A 93 -9.88 -2.40 3.90
C ALA A 93 -11.30 -2.29 4.50
N ALA A 94 -11.90 -1.09 4.47
CA ALA A 94 -13.25 -0.84 4.93
C ALA A 94 -14.31 -1.43 3.98
#